data_AF-A0A2E9KMK1-F1
#
_entry.id   AF-A0A2E9KMK1-F1
#
_cell.length_a   1.000
_cell.length_b   1.000
_cell.length_c   1.000
_cell.angle_alpha   90.00
_cell.angle_beta   90.00
_cell.angle_gamma   90.00
#
_symmetry.space_group_name_H-M   'P 1'
#
loop_
_entity.id
_entity.type
_entity.pdbx_description
1 polymer ?
#
loop_
_entity_poly.entity_id
_entity_poly.type
_entity_poly.pdbx_seq_one_letter_code
_entity_poly.pdbx_strand_id
1 'polypeptide(L)'
;MNSDHYRKVMQFQVDGFSLIGRTQLSVDDQIVYTSEIDPNTGQAIEKPMIVTGQLTDELGSNLSNRAIRITYEMIDSSLGVISCLPGTTDVNGFFEIVCPLSGVTAGQARVNIQFNSYENNDRYRYSNSSSTRIFPVFSNSTMQIMEVGPFRSDVDTYTFQNGSEFPVVYLKESFHVEALLTQVNGNPIGGKCLNLYINPETNTRPIGTMITEDGTGTVKWFSGDPEDNPSRRGIEPDGESLEGFRTLRVAYEPDRELPGGCRAETTPVVNSSFMDIEVLVRSRVDILLKDHWSDPVGYKPGDDITGSVAILRDRLDVAVAGETVIFKIQYWNGTGWVNIPPQYDVTNEQGEAEFNFTYLGEDVPFSGECGGIDTFGNPWPCAVDGQWRVTVHFQESSFYQGEDLENTPLIKMDTTQPEGQTSFLTAQVTVVLMIALSFALLIGAIMYRNYAERRRIEIIRGILTDSLMSLKASNDFIQTIFNCYKDLVRFFRKRGAMKKVYETTREFEDALNSMLGGIAPPEALDEFFAIFEEARYSNHEIGAEQRDRAISTLQSIINHMTASLGDSVLVRTLDNESSMYDSVTRAGEFIDSDGQVRLAGVDENDPDSGFRI
;
A
#
# COMPACT_ATOMS: atom_id res chain seq x y z
N MET A 1 109.14 2.01 -5.06
CA MET A 1 108.27 2.18 -6.24
C MET A 1 107.05 2.94 -5.77
N ASN A 2 107.02 4.25 -6.02
CA ASN A 2 105.96 5.14 -5.56
C ASN A 2 104.74 5.02 -6.47
N SER A 3 103.57 4.90 -5.85
CA SER A 3 102.27 4.76 -6.49
C SER A 3 101.82 6.06 -7.15
N ASP A 4 102.31 6.35 -8.35
CA ASP A 4 101.79 7.42 -9.22
C ASP A 4 100.39 7.11 -9.80
N HIS A 5 99.86 5.92 -9.53
CA HIS A 5 98.60 5.43 -10.10
C HIS A 5 97.33 6.17 -9.58
N TYR A 6 97.44 6.93 -8.49
CA TYR A 6 96.32 7.70 -7.91
C TYR A 6 96.55 9.22 -7.94
N ARG A 7 97.63 9.69 -8.59
CA ARG A 7 97.96 11.12 -8.63
C ARG A 7 97.16 11.82 -9.72
N LYS A 8 96.06 12.48 -9.34
CA LYS A 8 95.29 13.36 -10.22
C LYS A 8 95.85 14.77 -10.15
N VAL A 9 96.48 15.26 -11.23
CA VAL A 9 97.03 16.61 -11.31
C VAL A 9 95.91 17.57 -11.72
N MET A 10 95.52 18.47 -10.82
CA MET A 10 94.54 19.52 -11.12
C MET A 10 95.21 20.65 -11.90
N GLN A 11 94.68 20.98 -13.09
CA GLN A 11 95.22 22.05 -13.92
C GLN A 11 94.77 23.42 -13.39
N PHE A 12 95.69 24.38 -13.35
CA PHE A 12 95.41 25.74 -12.89
C PHE A 12 94.53 26.47 -13.91
N GLN A 13 93.25 26.67 -13.60
CA GLN A 13 92.36 27.60 -14.30
C GLN A 13 92.37 28.96 -13.59
N VAL A 14 92.03 30.03 -14.32
CA VAL A 14 92.08 31.44 -13.86
C VAL A 14 91.25 31.68 -12.58
N ASP A 15 90.26 30.83 -12.32
CA ASP A 15 89.35 30.90 -11.16
C ASP A 15 89.75 29.99 -9.98
N GLY A 16 90.89 29.29 -10.05
CA GLY A 16 91.36 28.35 -9.02
C GLY A 16 90.60 27.00 -9.01
N PHE A 17 90.86 26.17 -8.01
CA PHE A 17 90.12 24.92 -7.76
C PHE A 17 89.57 24.92 -6.33
N SER A 18 88.38 24.35 -6.14
CA SER A 18 87.76 24.17 -4.81
C SER A 18 87.44 22.70 -4.59
N LEU A 19 87.65 22.23 -3.36
CA LEU A 19 87.20 20.92 -2.90
C LEU A 19 85.86 21.15 -2.20
N ILE A 20 84.80 20.64 -2.81
CA ILE A 20 83.44 20.81 -2.29
C ILE A 20 83.08 19.55 -1.49
N GLY A 21 82.91 19.74 -0.19
CA GLY A 21 82.42 18.71 0.73
C GLY A 21 80.93 18.43 0.53
N ARG A 22 80.51 17.20 0.83
CA ARG A 22 79.10 16.79 0.81
C ARG A 22 78.49 17.11 2.16
N THR A 23 77.30 17.70 2.14
CA THR A 23 76.54 17.94 3.37
C THR A 23 75.52 16.83 3.59
N GLN A 24 75.40 16.40 4.83
CA GLN A 24 74.39 15.45 5.28
C GLN A 24 73.34 16.19 6.09
N LEU A 25 72.09 16.07 5.66
CA LEU A 25 70.93 16.65 6.30
C LEU A 25 70.10 15.52 6.92
N SER A 26 70.19 15.38 8.24
CA SER A 26 69.35 14.44 9.00
C SER A 26 68.12 15.19 9.49
N VAL A 27 66.94 14.61 9.28
CA VAL A 27 65.65 15.20 9.70
C VAL A 27 64.93 14.16 10.52
N ASP A 28 64.41 14.59 11.67
CA ASP A 28 63.68 13.72 12.58
C ASP A 28 62.26 13.47 12.05
N ASP A 29 61.79 12.22 12.17
CA ASP A 29 60.41 11.90 11.88
C ASP A 29 59.53 12.30 13.08
N GLN A 30 58.39 12.93 12.80
CA GLN A 30 57.50 13.43 13.85
C GLN A 30 56.03 13.29 13.49
N ILE A 31 55.21 13.18 14.54
CA ILE A 31 53.75 13.26 14.47
C ILE A 31 53.36 14.70 14.85
N VAL A 32 52.60 15.35 13.98
CA VAL A 32 52.20 16.74 14.15
C VAL A 32 50.76 16.80 14.64
N TYR A 33 50.49 17.57 15.69
CA TYR A 33 49.13 17.87 16.13
C TYR A 33 48.82 19.33 15.81
N THR A 34 47.74 19.57 15.07
CA THR A 34 47.28 20.94 14.74
C THR A 34 46.62 21.62 15.93
N SER A 35 46.18 20.84 16.91
CA SER A 35 45.45 21.33 18.09
C SER A 35 45.81 20.54 19.34
N GLU A 36 45.78 21.22 20.48
CA GLU A 36 45.97 20.66 21.81
C GLU A 36 44.86 21.19 22.74
N ILE A 37 44.39 20.39 23.70
CA ILE A 37 43.40 20.86 24.67
C ILE A 37 44.14 21.55 25.82
N ASP A 38 43.82 22.82 26.07
CA ASP A 38 44.36 23.54 27.21
C ASP A 38 43.88 22.89 28.51
N PRO A 39 44.79 22.40 29.37
CA PRO A 39 44.44 21.72 30.60
C PRO A 39 43.70 22.60 31.62
N ASN A 40 43.75 23.93 31.50
CA ASN A 40 43.09 24.85 32.43
C ASN A 40 41.70 25.30 31.95
N THR A 41 41.51 25.48 30.64
CA THR A 41 40.25 25.99 30.05
C THR A 41 39.42 24.90 29.40
N GLY A 42 40.01 23.73 29.10
CA GLY A 42 39.38 22.68 28.31
C GLY A 42 39.14 23.06 26.85
N GLN A 43 39.60 24.24 26.43
CA GLN A 43 39.44 24.72 25.06
C GLN A 43 40.60 24.22 24.20
N ALA A 44 40.32 23.93 22.94
CA ALA A 44 41.33 23.46 22.02
C ALA A 44 42.06 24.65 21.37
N ILE A 45 43.39 24.67 21.47
CA ILE A 45 44.29 25.73 21.00
C ILE A 45 45.09 25.22 19.80
N GLU A 46 45.28 26.07 18.80
CA GLU A 46 46.10 25.75 17.61
C GLU A 46 47.59 25.66 17.94
N LYS A 47 48.27 24.66 17.36
CA LYS A 47 49.71 24.43 17.54
C LYS A 47 50.42 24.39 16.18
N PRO A 48 51.57 25.08 16.03
CA PRO A 48 52.34 25.02 14.80
C PRO A 48 53.12 23.69 14.69
N MET A 49 53.50 23.34 13.47
CA MET A 49 54.46 22.25 13.22
C MET A 49 55.87 22.75 13.50
N ILE A 50 56.68 21.97 14.23
CA ILE A 50 58.07 22.31 14.54
C ILE A 50 58.96 21.27 13.88
N VAL A 51 59.75 21.63 12.88
CA VAL A 51 60.63 20.67 12.18
C VAL A 51 62.02 20.71 12.79
N THR A 52 62.50 19.55 13.24
CA THR A 52 63.83 19.39 13.83
C THR A 52 64.75 18.52 12.97
N GLY A 53 66.04 18.77 13.10
CA GLY A 53 67.06 17.95 12.46
C GLY A 53 68.46 18.48 12.69
N GLN A 54 69.43 17.90 11.98
CA GLN A 54 70.85 18.23 12.11
C GLN A 54 71.52 18.32 10.74
N LEU A 55 72.41 19.31 10.59
CA LEU A 55 73.27 19.50 9.42
C LEU A 55 74.73 19.22 9.77
N THR A 56 75.34 18.26 9.08
CA THR A 56 76.76 17.89 9.23
C THR A 56 77.47 17.84 7.88
N ASP A 57 78.81 17.88 7.90
CA ASP A 57 79.64 17.62 6.71
C ASP A 57 79.89 16.10 6.50
N GLU A 58 80.64 15.75 5.44
CA GLU A 58 80.96 14.36 5.14
C GLU A 58 81.87 13.66 6.16
N LEU A 59 82.48 14.42 7.07
CA LEU A 59 83.35 13.93 8.15
C LEU A 59 82.62 13.89 9.51
N GLY A 60 81.34 14.30 9.55
CA GLY A 60 80.54 14.37 10.77
C GLY A 60 80.77 15.64 11.59
N SER A 61 81.41 16.67 11.04
CA SER A 61 81.54 17.97 11.69
C SER A 61 80.22 18.73 11.62
N ASN A 62 79.86 19.39 12.73
CA ASN A 62 78.63 20.16 12.83
C ASN A 62 78.70 21.47 12.04
N LEU A 63 77.71 21.72 11.19
CA LEU A 63 77.62 22.96 10.42
C LEU A 63 76.75 23.99 11.13
N SER A 64 77.39 24.80 11.98
CA SER A 64 76.71 25.83 12.79
C SER A 64 76.35 27.12 12.03
N ASN A 65 75.31 27.82 12.46
CA ASN A 65 74.87 29.12 11.93
C ASN A 65 74.63 29.09 10.42
N ARG A 66 73.95 28.06 9.93
CA ARG A 66 73.56 27.90 8.53
C ARG A 66 72.07 28.00 8.37
N ALA A 67 71.63 28.85 7.45
CA ALA A 67 70.23 29.01 7.08
C ALA A 67 69.71 27.73 6.42
N ILE A 68 68.60 27.24 6.94
CA ILE A 68 67.85 26.11 6.42
C ILE A 68 66.50 26.63 5.93
N ARG A 69 66.09 26.20 4.73
CA ARG A 69 64.77 26.49 4.19
C ARG A 69 63.87 25.28 4.33
N ILE A 70 62.68 25.49 4.85
CA ILE A 70 61.66 24.46 4.96
C ILE A 70 60.41 24.93 4.24
N THR A 71 59.92 24.10 3.34
CA THR A 71 58.60 24.26 2.74
C THR A 71 57.79 23.00 2.98
N TYR A 72 56.47 23.13 3.05
CA TYR A 72 55.60 21.97 3.13
C TYR A 72 54.40 22.14 2.21
N GLU A 73 53.83 21.01 1.81
CA GLU A 73 52.61 20.94 1.00
C GLU A 73 51.76 19.81 1.56
N MET A 74 50.47 20.06 1.77
CA MET A 74 49.54 19.01 2.16
C MET A 74 49.22 18.14 0.95
N ILE A 75 49.36 16.84 1.12
CA ILE A 75 48.94 15.84 0.14
C ILE A 75 47.41 15.95 0.08
N ASP A 76 46.87 16.24 -1.10
CA ASP A 76 45.44 16.45 -1.41
C ASP A 76 44.83 17.84 -1.08
N SER A 77 45.64 18.85 -0.78
CA SER A 77 45.15 20.24 -0.61
C SER A 77 45.40 21.12 -1.83
N SER A 78 44.50 22.08 -2.07
CA SER A 78 44.64 23.12 -3.10
C SER A 78 45.46 24.34 -2.66
N LEU A 79 45.90 24.39 -1.39
CA LEU A 79 46.65 25.52 -0.82
C LEU A 79 48.08 25.68 -1.38
N GLY A 80 48.60 24.66 -2.08
CA GLY A 80 49.93 24.68 -2.67
C GLY A 80 51.07 24.62 -1.64
N VAL A 81 52.27 25.03 -2.04
CA VAL A 81 53.48 24.95 -1.22
C VAL A 81 53.58 26.16 -0.28
N ILE A 82 53.62 25.90 1.03
CA ILE A 82 53.73 26.90 2.10
C ILE A 82 55.19 26.93 2.59
N SER A 83 55.73 28.13 2.80
CA SER A 83 57.08 28.32 3.37
C SER A 83 57.00 28.52 4.88
N CYS A 84 57.88 27.83 5.63
CA CYS A 84 58.01 28.01 7.07
C CYS A 84 58.80 29.27 7.41
N LEU A 85 58.85 29.61 8.71
CA LEU A 85 59.70 30.71 9.18
C LEU A 85 61.18 30.41 8.89
N PRO A 86 61.99 31.40 8.49
CA PRO A 86 63.41 31.18 8.28
C PRO A 86 64.09 30.85 9.60
N GLY A 87 64.98 29.85 9.60
CA GLY A 87 65.77 29.48 10.77
C GLY A 87 67.20 29.06 10.41
N THR A 88 68.04 28.99 11.43
CA THR A 88 69.46 28.64 11.29
C THR A 88 69.84 27.51 12.23
N THR A 89 70.86 26.75 11.87
CA THR A 89 71.45 25.74 12.76
C THR A 89 72.17 26.37 13.96
N ASP A 90 72.12 25.71 15.11
CA ASP A 90 72.79 26.07 16.35
C ASP A 90 74.30 25.73 16.33
N VAL A 91 74.98 25.87 17.46
CA VAL A 91 76.43 25.56 17.61
C VAL A 91 76.76 24.09 17.31
N ASN A 92 75.80 23.19 17.51
CA ASN A 92 75.92 21.75 17.30
C ASN A 92 75.34 21.31 15.94
N GLY A 93 74.97 22.25 15.07
CA GLY A 93 74.41 21.94 13.76
C GLY A 93 72.93 21.51 13.80
N PHE A 94 72.25 21.56 14.94
CA PHE A 94 70.82 21.27 15.04
C PHE A 94 69.98 22.46 14.61
N PHE A 95 68.83 22.22 14.00
CA PHE A 95 67.86 23.27 13.68
C PHE A 95 66.49 22.91 14.24
N GLU A 96 65.75 23.94 14.64
CA GLU A 96 64.36 23.88 15.07
C GLU A 96 63.62 25.03 14.36
N ILE A 97 62.72 24.68 13.45
CA ILE A 97 62.04 25.65 12.58
C ILE A 97 60.53 25.50 12.68
N VAL A 98 59.86 26.61 12.99
CA VAL A 98 58.41 26.65 13.15
C VAL A 98 57.72 26.89 11.80
N CYS A 99 56.79 26.02 11.48
CA CYS A 99 55.93 26.05 10.31
C CYS A 99 54.49 26.35 10.76
N PRO A 100 53.91 27.51 10.38
CA PRO A 100 52.54 27.83 10.75
C PRO A 100 51.56 26.86 10.06
N LEU A 101 50.55 26.39 10.79
CA LEU A 101 49.50 25.47 10.29
C LEU A 101 48.11 26.12 10.19
N SER A 102 48.05 27.45 10.23
CA SER A 102 46.78 28.19 10.16
C SER A 102 46.07 27.89 8.84
N GLY A 103 44.83 27.41 8.92
CA GLY A 103 44.02 27.08 7.74
C GLY A 103 44.42 25.76 7.05
N VAL A 104 45.21 24.92 7.71
CA VAL A 104 45.64 23.61 7.16
C VAL A 104 44.70 22.49 7.62
N THR A 105 44.33 21.61 6.69
CA THR A 105 43.51 20.41 6.96
C THR A 105 44.34 19.27 7.55
N ALA A 106 43.73 18.38 8.33
CA ALA A 106 44.41 17.17 8.80
C ALA A 106 44.67 16.22 7.62
N GLY A 107 45.76 15.46 7.68
CA GLY A 107 46.22 14.67 6.54
C GLY A 107 47.69 14.33 6.60
N GLN A 108 48.34 14.29 5.44
CA GLN A 108 49.78 14.07 5.33
C GLN A 108 50.44 15.33 4.75
N ALA A 109 51.45 15.85 5.44
CA ALA A 109 52.25 16.97 4.97
C ALA A 109 53.56 16.46 4.34
N ARG A 110 53.79 16.76 3.07
CA ARG A 110 55.09 16.58 2.43
C ARG A 110 55.98 17.76 2.77
N VAL A 111 56.98 17.55 3.61
CA VAL A 111 57.92 18.57 4.07
C VAL A 111 59.23 18.43 3.29
N ASN A 112 59.68 19.52 2.67
CA ASN A 112 60.93 19.63 1.94
C ASN A 112 61.88 20.56 2.70
N ILE A 113 62.99 20.00 3.15
CA ILE A 113 64.03 20.68 3.91
C ILE A 113 65.23 20.86 2.98
N GLN A 114 65.73 22.08 2.85
CA GLN A 114 66.80 22.43 1.91
C GLN A 114 67.89 23.25 2.60
N PHE A 115 69.12 22.79 2.41
CA PHE A 115 70.33 23.57 2.63
C PHE A 115 70.86 24.05 1.28
N ASN A 116 70.92 25.36 1.11
CA ASN A 116 71.48 26.02 -0.07
C ASN A 116 72.83 26.68 0.27
N SER A 117 73.91 26.18 -0.34
CA SER A 117 75.26 26.69 -0.10
C SER A 117 75.48 28.09 -0.68
N TYR A 118 74.73 28.49 -1.71
CA TYR A 118 74.82 29.84 -2.27
C TYR A 118 74.30 30.90 -1.29
N GLU A 119 73.19 30.62 -0.60
CA GLU A 119 72.58 31.52 0.37
C GLU A 119 73.41 31.63 1.66
N ASN A 120 74.14 30.57 1.97
CA ASN A 120 74.99 30.47 3.14
C ASN A 120 76.44 30.94 2.93
N ASN A 121 76.76 31.53 1.77
CA ASN A 121 78.12 31.89 1.38
C ASN A 121 79.12 30.72 1.45
N ASP A 122 78.62 29.51 1.18
CA ASP A 122 79.34 28.24 1.26
C ASP A 122 79.58 27.58 -0.10
N ARG A 123 79.31 28.30 -1.20
CA ARG A 123 79.37 27.78 -2.58
C ARG A 123 80.68 27.09 -2.99
N TYR A 124 81.79 27.38 -2.30
CA TYR A 124 83.10 26.79 -2.56
C TYR A 124 83.56 25.78 -1.48
N ARG A 125 82.73 25.55 -0.46
CA ARG A 125 83.02 24.64 0.66
C ARG A 125 82.10 23.43 0.66
N TYR A 126 80.81 23.63 0.43
CA TYR A 126 79.78 22.63 0.67
C TYR A 126 78.80 22.54 -0.51
N SER A 127 78.36 21.32 -0.81
CA SER A 127 77.29 21.08 -1.78
C SER A 127 75.92 21.37 -1.15
N ASN A 128 74.94 21.70 -1.99
CA ASN A 128 73.53 21.72 -1.58
C ASN A 128 73.09 20.34 -1.09
N SER A 129 72.15 20.33 -0.16
CA SER A 129 71.52 19.10 0.33
C SER A 129 70.04 19.35 0.55
N SER A 130 69.21 18.36 0.21
CA SER A 130 67.77 18.41 0.43
C SER A 130 67.27 17.06 0.94
N SER A 131 66.25 17.12 1.79
CA SER A 131 65.58 15.96 2.35
C SER A 131 64.08 16.18 2.30
N THR A 132 63.35 15.18 1.83
CA THR A 132 61.89 15.18 1.84
C THR A 132 61.40 14.16 2.85
N ARG A 133 60.42 14.57 3.67
CA ARG A 133 59.74 13.73 4.65
C ARG A 133 58.22 13.88 4.51
N ILE A 134 57.49 12.89 5.00
CA ILE A 134 56.04 12.91 5.08
C ILE A 134 55.68 12.84 6.55
N PHE A 135 55.06 13.89 7.07
CA PHE A 135 54.60 13.94 8.46
C PHE A 135 53.08 13.75 8.49
N PRO A 136 52.56 12.82 9.32
CA PRO A 136 51.14 12.75 9.57
C PRO A 136 50.72 13.92 10.47
N VAL A 137 49.66 14.62 10.04
CA VAL A 137 49.10 15.80 10.69
C VAL A 137 47.75 15.42 11.28
N PHE A 138 47.69 15.35 12.60
CA PHE A 138 46.51 15.00 13.37
C PHE A 138 45.74 16.22 13.86
N SER A 139 44.42 16.10 13.91
CA SER A 139 43.54 17.14 14.47
C SER A 139 42.42 16.54 15.28
N ASN A 140 41.94 17.27 16.29
CA ASN A 140 40.63 17.01 16.85
C ASN A 140 39.52 17.51 15.91
N SER A 141 38.37 16.84 15.92
CA SER A 141 37.16 17.28 15.24
C SER A 141 36.11 17.79 16.23
N THR A 142 35.21 18.61 15.73
CA THR A 142 34.04 19.14 16.42
C THR A 142 32.83 18.83 15.55
N MET A 143 31.87 18.11 16.13
CA MET A 143 30.61 17.78 15.48
C MET A 143 29.54 18.78 15.92
N GLN A 144 28.74 19.27 14.98
CA GLN A 144 27.61 20.14 15.26
C GLN A 144 26.38 19.71 14.46
N ILE A 145 25.26 19.46 15.16
CA ILE A 145 23.94 19.32 14.53
C ILE A 145 23.38 20.74 14.33
N MET A 146 23.00 21.07 13.10
CA MET A 146 22.50 22.39 12.72
C MET A 146 20.97 22.42 12.73
N GLU A 147 20.34 21.35 12.23
CA GLU A 147 18.90 21.29 12.08
C GLU A 147 18.41 19.85 12.20
N VAL A 148 17.24 19.68 12.82
CA VAL A 148 16.47 18.43 12.83
C VAL A 148 15.02 18.81 12.66
N GLY A 149 14.30 18.12 11.78
CA GLY A 149 12.88 18.39 11.57
C GLY A 149 12.16 17.28 10.82
N PRO A 150 10.84 17.41 10.67
CA PRO A 150 10.05 16.50 9.84
C PRO A 150 10.25 16.78 8.35
N PHE A 151 10.06 15.77 7.50
CA PHE A 151 10.23 15.89 6.04
C PHE A 151 11.62 16.41 5.61
N ARG A 152 11.79 16.88 4.37
CA ARG A 152 13.13 17.11 3.78
C ARG A 152 13.74 18.46 4.17
N SER A 153 12.92 19.43 4.53
CA SER A 153 13.33 20.82 4.78
C SER A 153 12.37 21.56 5.70
N ASP A 154 11.46 20.86 6.37
CA ASP A 154 10.51 21.48 7.26
C ASP A 154 11.05 21.38 8.67
N VAL A 155 11.02 22.48 9.40
CA VAL A 155 11.43 22.51 10.81
C VAL A 155 10.17 22.70 11.63
N ASP A 156 9.96 21.81 12.59
CA ASP A 156 8.85 21.87 13.51
C ASP A 156 9.42 21.86 14.93
N THR A 157 8.86 22.71 15.79
CA THR A 157 9.34 22.89 17.16
C THR A 157 8.15 22.95 18.12
N TYR A 158 8.34 22.39 19.31
CA TYR A 158 7.34 22.44 20.37
C TYR A 158 7.89 23.19 21.57
N THR A 159 7.17 24.25 21.98
CA THR A 159 7.49 25.04 23.15
C THR A 159 6.62 24.61 24.33
N PHE A 160 7.24 24.11 25.38
CA PHE A 160 6.55 23.77 26.63
C PHE A 160 6.20 25.04 27.43
N GLN A 161 5.27 24.92 28.38
CA GLN A 161 4.81 26.06 29.22
C GLN A 161 5.94 26.72 30.03
N ASN A 162 7.05 26.02 30.27
CA ASN A 162 8.26 26.51 30.93
C ASN A 162 9.15 27.38 30.00
N GLY A 163 8.81 27.50 28.71
CA GLY A 163 9.57 28.23 27.70
C GLY A 163 10.70 27.45 27.02
N SER A 164 10.89 26.15 27.33
CA SER A 164 11.86 25.31 26.61
C SER A 164 11.29 24.88 25.27
N GLU A 165 12.10 24.98 24.21
CA GLU A 165 11.76 24.63 22.84
C GLU A 165 12.60 23.44 22.37
N PHE A 166 11.94 22.46 21.76
CA PHE A 166 12.59 21.26 21.24
C PHE A 166 12.19 21.00 19.78
N PRO A 167 13.12 20.52 18.93
CA PRO A 167 12.78 20.05 17.59
C PRO A 167 11.85 18.83 17.67
N VAL A 168 10.84 18.82 16.79
CA VAL A 168 9.81 17.79 16.73
C VAL A 168 10.06 16.85 15.56
N VAL A 169 9.86 15.57 15.80
CA VAL A 169 9.80 14.54 14.75
C VAL A 169 8.58 13.64 15.00
N TYR A 170 8.03 13.06 13.94
CA TYR A 170 6.82 12.26 14.03
C TYR A 170 7.11 10.75 14.00
N LEU A 171 6.44 10.01 14.88
CA LEU A 171 6.55 8.55 14.96
C LEU A 171 6.13 7.92 13.63
N LYS A 172 6.93 6.95 13.15
CA LYS A 172 6.80 6.27 11.85
C LYS A 172 6.88 7.16 10.61
N GLU A 173 7.20 8.44 10.77
CA GLU A 173 7.40 9.37 9.66
C GLU A 173 8.88 9.62 9.39
N SER A 174 9.15 10.11 8.17
CA SER A 174 10.47 10.54 7.77
C SER A 174 10.85 11.87 8.40
N PHE A 175 12.09 11.96 8.86
CA PHE A 175 12.75 13.15 9.37
C PHE A 175 14.06 13.40 8.61
N HIS A 176 14.58 14.62 8.70
CA HIS A 176 15.92 14.96 8.23
C HIS A 176 16.82 15.42 9.37
N VAL A 177 18.12 15.36 9.10
CA VAL A 177 19.17 15.87 9.97
C VAL A 177 20.16 16.63 9.11
N GLU A 178 20.45 17.86 9.50
CA GLU A 178 21.54 18.65 8.93
C GLU A 178 22.62 18.84 9.98
N ALA A 179 23.86 18.57 9.59
CA ALA A 179 24.99 18.61 10.50
C ALA A 179 26.27 19.10 9.83
N LEU A 180 27.26 19.46 10.64
CA LEU A 180 28.53 20.05 10.23
C LEU A 180 29.67 19.40 11.00
N LEU A 181 30.65 18.86 10.28
CA LEU A 181 31.90 18.36 10.84
C LEU A 181 33.02 19.35 10.56
N THR A 182 33.64 19.87 11.61
CA THR A 182 34.76 20.81 11.52
C THR A 182 35.96 20.31 12.32
N GLN A 183 37.13 20.84 11.99
CA GLN A 183 38.30 20.75 12.85
C GLN A 183 38.21 21.81 13.96
N VAL A 184 39.02 21.64 15.00
CA VAL A 184 39.17 22.65 16.06
C VAL A 184 39.50 24.05 15.53
N ASN A 185 40.29 24.14 14.45
CA ASN A 185 40.66 25.42 13.83
C ASN A 185 39.54 26.02 12.96
N GLY A 186 38.35 25.42 12.95
CA GLY A 186 37.17 25.88 12.20
C GLY A 186 37.15 25.44 10.74
N ASN A 187 38.19 24.75 10.25
CA ASN A 187 38.19 24.25 8.88
C ASN A 187 37.16 23.12 8.72
N PRO A 188 36.39 23.11 7.63
CA PRO A 188 35.43 22.05 7.34
C PRO A 188 36.14 20.72 6.99
N ILE A 189 35.52 19.60 7.37
CA ILE A 189 36.01 18.25 7.07
C ILE A 189 35.03 17.54 6.12
N GLY A 190 35.36 17.52 4.83
CA GLY A 190 34.59 16.83 3.79
C GLY A 190 35.00 15.38 3.56
N GLY A 191 34.14 14.62 2.89
CA GLY A 191 34.38 13.25 2.45
C GLY A 191 34.43 12.22 3.59
N LYS A 192 33.91 12.55 4.76
CA LYS A 192 33.92 11.70 5.95
C LYS A 192 32.56 11.08 6.21
N CYS A 193 32.57 9.82 6.65
CA CYS A 193 31.37 9.08 7.00
C CYS A 193 31.03 9.33 8.48
N LEU A 194 29.78 9.67 8.76
CA LEU A 194 29.20 9.88 10.08
C LEU A 194 28.11 8.84 10.36
N ASN A 195 28.00 8.41 11.60
CA ASN A 195 26.96 7.53 12.10
C ASN A 195 25.83 8.33 12.75
N LEU A 196 24.59 7.97 12.45
CA LEU A 196 23.39 8.53 13.08
C LEU A 196 22.78 7.50 14.04
N TYR A 197 22.47 7.93 15.26
CA TYR A 197 21.82 7.11 16.28
C TYR A 197 20.57 7.80 16.83
N ILE A 198 19.62 6.98 17.28
CA ILE A 198 18.51 7.38 18.12
C ILE A 198 18.63 6.58 19.41
N ASN A 199 18.61 7.26 20.54
CA ASN A 199 18.81 6.72 21.89
C ASN A 199 20.08 5.85 21.98
N PRO A 200 21.28 6.44 21.77
CA PRO A 200 22.53 5.67 21.73
C PRO A 200 22.87 4.93 23.04
N GLU A 201 22.25 5.31 24.17
CA GLU A 201 22.40 4.62 25.46
C GLU A 201 21.71 3.25 25.48
N THR A 202 20.57 3.10 24.78
CA THR A 202 19.81 1.85 24.69
C THR A 202 20.10 1.12 23.38
N ASN A 203 20.23 1.85 22.28
CA ASN A 203 20.47 1.31 20.94
C ASN A 203 21.90 1.64 20.46
N THR A 204 22.76 0.63 20.52
CA THR A 204 24.17 0.78 20.12
C THR A 204 24.40 0.67 18.62
N ARG A 205 23.36 0.48 17.79
CA ARG A 205 23.49 0.36 16.34
C ARG A 205 23.05 1.66 15.65
N PRO A 206 23.83 2.16 14.69
CA PRO A 206 23.41 3.33 13.94
C PRO A 206 22.20 2.97 13.08
N ILE A 207 21.29 3.94 12.95
CA ILE A 207 20.10 3.83 12.11
C ILE A 207 20.40 4.18 10.64
N GLY A 208 21.50 4.90 10.41
CA GLY A 208 21.93 5.34 9.08
C GLY A 208 23.33 5.91 9.12
N THR A 209 23.90 6.09 7.93
CA THR A 209 25.19 6.73 7.71
C THR A 209 25.02 7.92 6.81
N MET A 210 25.86 8.94 6.98
CA MET A 210 25.83 10.14 6.16
C MET A 210 27.26 10.56 5.80
N ILE A 211 27.47 11.10 4.59
CA ILE A 211 28.80 11.48 4.11
C ILE A 211 28.87 13.01 4.04
N THR A 212 29.89 13.60 4.66
CA THR A 212 30.10 15.05 4.61
C THR A 212 30.51 15.49 3.21
N GLU A 213 29.96 16.62 2.77
CA GLU A 213 30.23 17.18 1.46
C GLU A 213 31.67 17.72 1.37
N ASP A 214 32.30 17.49 0.22
CA ASP A 214 33.68 17.88 -0.04
C ASP A 214 33.85 19.40 0.05
N GLY A 215 34.76 19.86 0.92
CA GLY A 215 35.12 21.26 1.08
C GLY A 215 34.22 22.10 2.00
N THR A 216 32.98 21.67 2.28
CA THR A 216 32.06 22.36 3.20
C THR A 216 31.92 21.66 4.55
N GLY A 217 32.15 20.34 4.60
CA GLY A 217 32.02 19.54 5.82
C GLY A 217 30.58 19.44 6.34
N THR A 218 29.62 19.99 5.60
CA THR A 218 28.19 19.89 5.89
C THR A 218 27.64 18.58 5.38
N VAL A 219 26.55 18.13 6.00
CA VAL A 219 25.83 16.94 5.58
C VAL A 219 24.35 17.15 5.77
N LYS A 220 23.57 16.69 4.79
CA LYS A 220 22.11 16.64 4.82
C LYS A 220 21.72 15.19 4.65
N TRP A 221 21.00 14.65 5.62
CA TRP A 221 20.54 13.27 5.61
C TRP A 221 19.04 13.24 5.74
N PHE A 222 18.36 12.51 4.87
CA PHE A 222 16.91 12.36 4.91
C PHE A 222 16.52 10.88 5.01
N SER A 223 15.80 10.52 6.09
CA SER A 223 15.39 9.13 6.33
C SER A 223 14.49 8.52 5.24
N GLY A 224 13.77 9.36 4.48
CA GLY A 224 12.93 8.91 3.36
C GLY A 224 13.68 8.74 2.04
N ASP A 225 14.93 9.21 1.93
CA ASP A 225 15.75 9.03 0.74
C ASP A 225 16.36 7.61 0.75
N PRO A 226 16.13 6.78 -0.28
CA PRO A 226 16.68 5.43 -0.34
C PRO A 226 18.20 5.37 -0.37
N GLU A 227 18.86 6.42 -0.88
CA GLU A 227 20.32 6.50 -0.94
C GLU A 227 20.93 6.77 0.45
N ASP A 228 20.29 7.65 1.22
CA ASP A 228 20.71 8.00 2.59
C ASP A 228 20.33 6.92 3.61
N ASN A 229 19.16 6.30 3.41
CA ASN A 229 18.61 5.29 4.31
C ASN A 229 17.99 4.14 3.50
N PRO A 230 18.77 3.07 3.22
CA PRO A 230 18.27 1.91 2.50
C PRO A 230 17.06 1.22 3.17
N SER A 231 16.93 1.36 4.49
CA SER A 231 15.80 0.80 5.24
C SER A 231 14.51 1.60 5.05
N ARG A 232 14.61 2.88 4.66
CA ARG A 232 13.52 3.87 4.58
C ARG A 232 12.67 3.98 5.85
N ARG A 233 13.23 3.53 6.98
CA ARG A 233 12.55 3.63 8.28
C ARG A 233 12.77 5.02 8.84
N GLY A 234 11.67 5.64 9.23
CA GLY A 234 11.66 6.89 9.96
C GLY A 234 11.97 6.70 11.44
N ILE A 235 11.26 7.44 12.30
CA ILE A 235 11.33 7.24 13.74
C ILE A 235 10.56 5.98 14.14
N GLU A 236 11.27 4.96 14.60
CA GLU A 236 10.67 3.68 15.02
C GLU A 236 10.32 3.69 16.53
N PRO A 237 9.34 2.91 17.01
CA PRO A 237 9.11 2.70 18.44
C PRO A 237 10.37 2.19 19.17
N ASP A 238 10.60 2.66 20.40
CA ASP A 238 11.69 2.16 21.26
C ASP A 238 11.11 1.32 22.41
N GLY A 239 11.02 0.00 22.20
CA GLY A 239 10.35 -0.91 23.13
C GLY A 239 8.86 -0.60 23.27
N GLU A 240 8.43 -0.26 24.49
CA GLU A 240 7.05 0.15 24.80
C GLU A 240 6.84 1.67 24.67
N SER A 241 7.92 2.45 24.53
CA SER A 241 7.83 3.91 24.39
C SER A 241 7.57 4.29 22.93
N LEU A 242 6.36 4.77 22.66
CA LEU A 242 5.97 5.29 21.35
C LEU A 242 6.42 6.75 21.22
N GLU A 243 5.76 7.66 21.95
CA GLU A 243 6.08 9.09 22.01
C GLU A 243 7.08 9.42 23.13
N GLY A 244 7.62 10.65 23.11
CA GLY A 244 8.45 11.18 24.18
C GLY A 244 9.79 11.74 23.71
N PHE A 245 10.64 12.12 24.67
CA PHE A 245 11.97 12.62 24.38
C PHE A 245 12.90 11.51 23.95
N ARG A 246 13.70 11.79 22.93
CA ARG A 246 14.74 10.91 22.44
C ARG A 246 16.03 11.66 22.19
N THR A 247 17.14 10.96 22.33
CA THR A 247 18.47 11.52 22.10
C THR A 247 18.91 11.15 20.69
N LEU A 248 19.02 12.15 19.82
CA LEU A 248 19.60 11.99 18.49
C LEU A 248 21.09 12.29 18.56
N ARG A 249 21.92 11.34 18.11
CA ARG A 249 23.37 11.48 18.07
C ARG A 249 23.88 11.41 16.65
N VAL A 250 24.67 12.39 16.25
CA VAL A 250 25.53 12.29 15.06
C VAL A 250 26.97 12.14 15.53
N ALA A 251 27.67 11.12 15.05
CA ALA A 251 29.02 10.80 15.49
C ALA A 251 29.96 10.52 14.33
N TYR A 252 31.16 11.11 14.39
CA TYR A 252 32.31 10.71 13.60
C TYR A 252 33.15 9.71 14.42
N GLU A 253 33.20 8.46 13.98
CA GLU A 253 33.88 7.36 14.68
C GLU A 253 34.87 6.64 13.74
N PRO A 254 36.03 7.24 13.42
CA PRO A 254 36.95 6.69 12.42
C PRO A 254 37.67 5.42 12.89
N ASP A 255 37.79 5.19 14.20
CA ASP A 255 38.50 4.04 14.78
C ASP A 255 37.61 2.80 14.99
N ARG A 256 36.30 2.91 14.73
CA ARG A 256 35.32 1.89 15.08
C ARG A 256 34.54 1.46 13.85
N GLU A 257 34.43 0.15 13.65
CA GLU A 257 33.56 -0.42 12.64
C GLU A 257 32.31 -1.03 13.30
N LEU A 258 31.15 -0.58 12.86
CA LEU A 258 29.86 -1.01 13.38
C LEU A 258 28.99 -1.62 12.28
N PRO A 259 28.24 -2.71 12.55
CA PRO A 259 27.30 -3.26 11.59
C PRO A 259 26.23 -2.23 11.20
N GLY A 260 26.12 -1.92 9.91
CA GLY A 260 25.20 -0.90 9.40
C GLY A 260 25.68 0.55 9.57
N GLY A 261 26.88 0.74 10.13
CA GLY A 261 27.53 2.03 10.27
C GLY A 261 28.69 2.24 9.28
N CYS A 262 29.42 3.31 9.52
CA CYS A 262 30.65 3.64 8.81
C CYS A 262 31.72 2.57 9.03
N ARG A 263 32.55 2.37 8.00
CA ARG A 263 33.76 1.54 8.11
C ARG A 263 34.84 2.33 8.85
N ALA A 264 35.66 1.60 9.62
CA ALA A 264 36.86 2.18 10.21
C ALA A 264 37.81 2.69 9.11
N GLU A 265 38.40 3.87 9.33
CA GLU A 265 39.38 4.43 8.43
C GLU A 265 40.71 3.69 8.53
N THR A 266 41.40 3.51 7.40
CA THR A 266 42.70 2.80 7.37
C THR A 266 43.83 3.63 7.98
N THR A 267 43.75 4.95 7.87
CA THR A 267 44.72 5.90 8.44
C THR A 267 43.96 7.10 9.04
N PRO A 268 43.37 6.95 10.23
CA PRO A 268 42.65 8.03 10.88
C PRO A 268 43.64 9.15 11.26
N VAL A 269 43.44 10.33 10.69
CA VAL A 269 44.21 11.55 11.00
C VAL A 269 43.38 12.57 11.79
N VAL A 270 42.10 12.26 12.03
CA VAL A 270 41.18 13.11 12.78
C VAL A 270 40.59 12.28 13.90
N ASN A 271 40.59 12.82 15.13
CA ASN A 271 39.98 12.13 16.27
C ASN A 271 38.45 12.13 16.20
N SER A 272 37.82 11.12 16.79
CA SER A 272 36.36 11.00 16.88
C SER A 272 35.70 12.18 17.61
N SER A 273 34.52 12.57 17.16
CA SER A 273 33.65 13.52 17.85
C SER A 273 32.19 13.14 17.68
N PHE A 274 31.32 13.59 18.58
CA PHE A 274 29.88 13.39 18.46
C PHE A 274 29.14 14.59 19.05
N MET A 275 27.88 14.73 18.67
CA MET A 275 26.97 15.68 19.28
C MET A 275 25.61 15.04 19.48
N ASP A 276 25.04 15.31 20.66
CA ASP A 276 23.72 14.86 21.06
C ASP A 276 22.76 16.05 21.08
N ILE A 277 21.55 15.82 20.61
CA ILE A 277 20.42 16.75 20.74
C ILE A 277 19.19 15.98 21.21
N GLU A 278 18.39 16.60 22.06
CA GLU A 278 17.09 16.06 22.46
C GLU A 278 16.03 16.44 21.42
N VAL A 279 15.34 15.44 20.90
CA VAL A 279 14.22 15.59 19.96
C VAL A 279 12.94 15.11 20.65
N LEU A 280 11.84 15.80 20.41
CA LEU A 280 10.53 15.38 20.89
C LEU A 280 9.84 14.55 19.81
N VAL A 281 9.63 13.27 20.09
CA VAL A 281 8.85 12.39 19.22
C VAL A 281 7.37 12.54 19.55
N ARG A 282 6.60 13.02 18.57
CA ARG A 282 5.15 13.16 18.64
C ARG A 282 4.46 12.20 17.67
N SER A 283 3.17 11.98 17.85
CA SER A 283 2.35 11.19 16.93
C SER A 283 1.28 12.07 16.29
N ARG A 284 1.08 11.88 14.98
CA ARG A 284 -0.14 12.35 14.31
C ARG A 284 -1.28 11.38 14.61
N VAL A 285 -2.48 11.93 14.64
CA VAL A 285 -3.70 11.16 14.91
C VAL A 285 -4.59 11.15 13.68
N ASP A 286 -5.34 10.07 13.52
CA ASP A 286 -6.46 9.96 12.59
C ASP A 286 -7.76 9.87 13.40
N ILE A 287 -8.79 10.55 12.90
CA ILE A 287 -10.11 10.64 13.53
C ILE A 287 -11.08 9.81 12.70
N LEU A 288 -11.42 8.62 13.20
CA LEU A 288 -12.36 7.72 12.54
C LEU A 288 -13.75 7.84 13.15
N LEU A 289 -14.77 7.99 12.30
CA LEU A 289 -16.17 7.92 12.72
C LEU A 289 -16.51 6.46 13.06
N LYS A 290 -16.82 6.17 14.33
CA LYS A 290 -17.22 4.83 14.77
C LYS A 290 -18.74 4.69 14.68
N ASP A 291 -19.48 5.41 15.52
CA ASP A 291 -20.93 5.52 15.41
C ASP A 291 -21.28 6.83 14.72
N HIS A 292 -21.57 6.73 13.41
CA HIS A 292 -21.95 7.89 12.61
C HIS A 292 -23.41 8.29 12.86
N TRP A 293 -23.67 9.59 12.96
CA TRP A 293 -25.00 10.15 13.19
C TRP A 293 -25.71 10.58 11.89
N SER A 294 -25.38 9.94 10.76
CA SER A 294 -26.10 10.15 9.50
C SER A 294 -27.42 9.39 9.51
N ASP A 295 -28.55 10.10 9.48
CA ASP A 295 -29.87 9.50 9.26
C ASP A 295 -30.39 9.86 7.85
N PRO A 296 -30.70 8.88 6.98
CA PRO A 296 -31.26 9.13 5.65
C PRO A 296 -32.65 9.80 5.66
N VAL A 297 -33.44 9.58 6.71
CA VAL A 297 -34.80 10.10 6.87
C VAL A 297 -34.74 11.48 7.54
N GLY A 298 -33.80 11.67 8.46
CA GLY A 298 -33.63 12.88 9.26
C GLY A 298 -34.15 12.73 10.67
N TYR A 299 -33.92 13.74 11.51
CA TYR A 299 -34.26 13.72 12.94
C TYR A 299 -35.50 14.55 13.24
N LYS A 300 -36.24 14.16 14.28
CA LYS A 300 -37.39 14.91 14.81
C LYS A 300 -36.97 15.76 16.00
N PRO A 301 -37.56 16.96 16.18
CA PRO A 301 -37.28 17.76 17.38
C PRO A 301 -37.59 16.95 18.65
N GLY A 302 -36.61 16.83 19.54
CA GLY A 302 -36.64 16.00 20.74
C GLY A 302 -35.90 14.66 20.64
N ASP A 303 -35.42 14.26 19.46
CA ASP A 303 -34.57 13.07 19.30
C ASP A 303 -33.17 13.33 19.87
N ASP A 304 -32.60 12.35 20.57
CA ASP A 304 -31.22 12.42 21.06
C ASP A 304 -30.26 11.92 19.98
N ILE A 305 -29.32 12.79 19.58
CA ILE A 305 -28.28 12.48 18.61
C ILE A 305 -27.04 12.06 19.38
N THR A 306 -26.70 10.79 19.26
CA THR A 306 -25.47 10.20 19.79
C THR A 306 -24.50 9.89 18.67
N GLY A 307 -23.23 10.18 18.88
CA GLY A 307 -22.17 9.83 17.95
C GLY A 307 -20.88 9.54 18.68
N SER A 308 -20.04 8.70 18.09
CA SER A 308 -18.74 8.32 18.64
C SER A 308 -17.64 8.40 17.58
N VAL A 309 -16.45 8.78 18.02
CA VAL A 309 -15.24 8.78 17.20
C VAL A 309 -14.15 7.98 17.88
N ALA A 310 -13.31 7.33 17.09
CA ALA A 310 -12.10 6.66 17.53
C ALA A 310 -10.88 7.47 17.06
N ILE A 311 -10.01 7.80 18.00
CA ILE A 311 -8.74 8.48 17.77
C ILE A 311 -7.64 7.44 17.75
N LEU A 312 -7.05 7.25 16.58
CA LEU A 312 -5.95 6.31 16.35
C LEU A 312 -4.69 7.06 15.96
N ARG A 313 -3.53 6.45 16.17
CA ARG A 313 -2.27 6.95 15.59
C ARG A 313 -2.24 6.64 14.09
N ASP A 314 -2.11 7.66 13.24
CA ASP A 314 -2.21 7.58 11.77
C ASP A 314 -1.45 6.38 11.15
N ARG A 315 -0.22 6.12 11.60
CA ARG A 315 0.66 5.10 11.00
C ARG A 315 0.74 3.77 11.74
N LEU A 316 0.08 3.66 12.88
CA LEU A 316 0.16 2.49 13.75
C LEU A 316 -1.22 1.83 13.97
N ASP A 317 -2.31 2.55 13.71
CA ASP A 317 -3.68 2.11 14.01
C ASP A 317 -3.86 1.73 15.50
N VAL A 318 -3.08 2.36 16.40
CA VAL A 318 -3.13 2.13 17.85
C VAL A 318 -3.88 3.27 18.52
N ALA A 319 -4.85 2.90 19.36
CA ALA A 319 -5.71 3.80 20.13
C ALA A 319 -4.94 4.83 20.99
N VAL A 320 -5.40 6.07 20.95
CA VAL A 320 -4.89 7.18 21.78
C VAL A 320 -5.83 7.39 22.96
N ALA A 321 -5.40 6.99 24.16
CA ALA A 321 -6.21 7.05 25.39
C ALA A 321 -5.87 8.26 26.26
N GLY A 322 -6.86 8.79 26.98
CA GLY A 322 -6.68 9.86 27.97
C GLY A 322 -6.52 11.26 27.39
N GLU A 323 -6.83 11.46 26.11
CA GLU A 323 -6.68 12.74 25.41
C GLU A 323 -8.04 13.40 25.17
N THR A 324 -8.07 14.74 25.06
CA THR A 324 -9.33 15.51 24.98
C THR A 324 -9.79 15.68 23.54
N VAL A 325 -11.05 15.32 23.28
CA VAL A 325 -11.75 15.54 22.01
C VAL A 325 -12.84 16.58 22.22
N ILE A 326 -12.91 17.54 21.30
CA ILE A 326 -13.87 18.64 21.31
C ILE A 326 -14.85 18.45 20.16
N PHE A 327 -16.12 18.26 20.49
CA PHE A 327 -17.22 18.20 19.55
C PHE A 327 -17.83 19.60 19.39
N LYS A 328 -17.55 20.23 18.24
CA LYS A 328 -18.08 21.55 17.88
C LYS A 328 -19.43 21.36 17.18
N ILE A 329 -20.50 21.57 17.92
CA ILE A 329 -21.86 21.50 17.38
C ILE A 329 -22.20 22.85 16.73
N GLN A 330 -22.70 22.82 15.50
CA GLN A 330 -23.00 24.00 14.70
C GLN A 330 -24.37 23.89 14.04
N TYR A 331 -25.07 25.02 13.92
CA TYR A 331 -26.31 25.13 13.15
C TYR A 331 -26.14 26.07 11.95
N TRP A 332 -26.95 25.88 10.92
CA TRP A 332 -26.94 26.70 9.73
C TRP A 332 -27.87 27.90 9.86
N ASN A 333 -27.35 29.13 9.78
CA ASN A 333 -28.17 30.34 9.89
C ASN A 333 -28.68 30.89 8.53
N GLY A 334 -28.48 30.15 7.43
CA GLY A 334 -28.80 30.60 6.07
C GLY A 334 -27.64 31.24 5.31
N THR A 335 -26.62 31.73 6.01
CA THR A 335 -25.42 32.38 5.44
C THR A 335 -24.10 31.70 5.83
N GLY A 336 -24.05 31.07 7.00
CA GLY A 336 -22.88 30.42 7.55
C GLY A 336 -23.23 29.49 8.73
N TRP A 337 -22.24 28.70 9.15
CA TRP A 337 -22.33 27.82 10.32
C TRP A 337 -22.02 28.59 11.59
N VAL A 338 -22.91 28.52 12.59
CA VAL A 338 -22.76 29.19 13.88
C VAL A 338 -22.52 28.14 14.97
N ASN A 339 -21.46 28.34 15.76
CA ASN A 339 -21.11 27.46 16.87
C ASN A 339 -22.04 27.66 18.07
N ILE A 340 -22.50 26.57 18.66
CA ILE A 340 -23.04 26.54 20.03
C ILE A 340 -21.94 26.07 21.00
N PRO A 341 -22.16 26.11 22.35
CA PRO A 341 -21.17 25.62 23.29
C PRO A 341 -20.71 24.19 22.94
N PRO A 342 -19.40 23.96 22.75
CA PRO A 342 -18.89 22.65 22.37
C PRO A 342 -19.01 21.66 23.52
N GLN A 343 -19.05 20.38 23.18
CA GLN A 343 -18.94 19.30 24.15
C GLN A 343 -17.50 18.79 24.18
N TYR A 344 -17.06 18.38 25.37
CA TYR A 344 -15.72 17.85 25.61
C TYR A 344 -15.87 16.44 26.13
N ASP A 345 -15.08 15.53 25.59
CA ASP A 345 -14.93 14.18 26.12
C ASP A 345 -13.46 13.77 26.12
N VAL A 346 -13.13 12.74 26.90
CA VAL A 346 -11.77 12.20 27.02
C VAL A 346 -11.75 10.79 26.50
N THR A 347 -10.79 10.48 25.61
CA THR A 347 -10.71 9.17 24.98
C THR A 347 -10.49 8.04 25.99
N ASN A 348 -11.22 6.95 25.83
CA ASN A 348 -11.07 5.75 26.66
C ASN A 348 -9.85 4.89 26.23
N GLU A 349 -9.66 3.71 26.83
CA GLU A 349 -8.54 2.79 26.49
C GLU A 349 -8.54 2.32 25.02
N GLN A 350 -9.70 2.36 24.35
CA GLN A 350 -9.87 2.05 22.93
C GLN A 350 -9.73 3.29 22.04
N GLY A 351 -9.43 4.46 22.62
CA GLY A 351 -9.27 5.72 21.90
C GLY A 351 -10.60 6.37 21.53
N GLU A 352 -11.70 5.96 22.16
CA GLU A 352 -13.04 6.38 21.76
C GLU A 352 -13.54 7.54 22.62
N ALA A 353 -14.16 8.51 21.96
CA ALA A 353 -14.82 9.65 22.55
C ALA A 353 -16.24 9.78 22.00
N GLU A 354 -17.19 10.13 22.86
CA GLU A 354 -18.61 10.15 22.57
C GLU A 354 -19.21 11.55 22.81
N PHE A 355 -20.27 11.86 22.06
CA PHE A 355 -21.08 13.03 22.33
C PHE A 355 -22.57 12.66 22.29
N ASN A 356 -23.37 13.44 23.00
CA ASN A 356 -24.81 13.31 23.01
C ASN A 356 -25.46 14.69 23.17
N PHE A 357 -26.35 15.04 22.25
CA PHE A 357 -27.21 16.22 22.41
C PHE A 357 -28.60 15.99 21.82
N THR A 358 -29.60 16.64 22.41
CA THR A 358 -30.98 16.60 21.91
C THR A 358 -31.15 17.55 20.73
N TYR A 359 -31.69 17.04 19.63
CA TYR A 359 -31.96 17.79 18.41
C TYR A 359 -33.19 18.68 18.57
N LEU A 360 -33.04 19.98 18.31
CA LEU A 360 -34.11 20.97 18.50
C LEU A 360 -34.79 21.40 17.19
N GLY A 361 -34.42 20.80 16.04
CA GLY A 361 -34.98 21.20 14.75
C GLY A 361 -34.53 22.60 14.34
N GLU A 362 -35.50 23.50 14.15
CA GLU A 362 -35.26 24.90 13.77
C GLU A 362 -34.90 25.79 14.97
N ASP A 363 -35.23 25.36 16.18
CA ASP A 363 -34.93 26.08 17.41
C ASP A 363 -33.47 25.90 17.81
N VAL A 364 -32.86 26.95 18.37
CA VAL A 364 -31.47 26.94 18.84
C VAL A 364 -31.44 26.84 20.38
N PRO A 365 -30.50 26.10 20.99
CA PRO A 365 -30.35 26.07 22.44
C PRO A 365 -30.11 27.46 23.01
N PHE A 366 -30.69 27.73 24.19
CA PHE A 366 -30.60 29.01 24.90
C PHE A 366 -31.24 30.21 24.17
N SER A 367 -32.01 29.98 23.09
CA SER A 367 -32.94 30.95 22.51
C SER A 367 -34.40 30.54 22.71
N GLY A 368 -35.32 31.48 22.48
CA GLY A 368 -36.75 31.16 22.35
C GLY A 368 -37.06 30.47 21.03
N GLU A 369 -38.36 30.25 20.78
CA GLU A 369 -38.86 29.70 19.51
C GLU A 369 -38.30 30.50 18.32
N CYS A 370 -37.86 29.78 17.29
CA CYS A 370 -37.31 30.35 16.07
C CYS A 370 -38.26 31.41 15.48
N GLY A 371 -37.72 32.59 15.17
CA GLY A 371 -38.49 33.72 14.64
C GLY A 371 -39.35 34.45 15.70
N GLY A 372 -39.40 33.94 16.92
CA GLY A 372 -39.93 34.65 18.08
C GLY A 372 -39.10 35.89 18.41
N ILE A 373 -39.68 36.82 19.15
CA ILE A 373 -39.02 38.07 19.55
C ILE A 373 -38.51 37.93 20.99
N ASP A 374 -37.24 38.29 21.22
CA ASP A 374 -36.65 38.34 22.54
C ASP A 374 -37.26 39.48 23.40
N THR A 375 -36.89 39.53 24.68
CA THR A 375 -37.37 40.56 25.61
C THR A 375 -36.97 41.99 25.19
N PHE A 376 -36.06 42.15 24.22
CA PHE A 376 -35.50 43.40 23.75
C PHE A 376 -35.98 43.80 22.34
N GLY A 377 -36.85 43.02 21.70
CA GLY A 377 -37.40 43.32 20.38
C GLY A 377 -36.62 42.71 19.19
N ASN A 378 -35.62 41.86 19.44
CA ASN A 378 -34.82 41.20 18.39
C ASN A 378 -35.35 39.78 18.10
N PRO A 379 -35.33 39.32 16.83
CA PRO A 379 -35.68 37.94 16.50
C PRO A 379 -34.68 36.93 17.07
N TRP A 380 -35.16 35.81 17.61
CA TRP A 380 -34.33 34.67 17.99
C TRP A 380 -33.69 34.02 16.75
N PRO A 381 -32.44 33.52 16.87
CA PRO A 381 -31.77 32.84 15.76
C PRO A 381 -32.47 31.51 15.43
N CYS A 382 -32.44 31.16 14.15
CA CYS A 382 -33.06 29.94 13.62
C CYS A 382 -32.01 29.07 12.91
N ALA A 383 -32.13 27.76 13.07
CA ALA A 383 -31.50 26.80 12.19
C ALA A 383 -32.34 26.64 10.92
N VAL A 384 -31.89 27.24 9.81
CA VAL A 384 -32.59 27.20 8.53
C VAL A 384 -32.65 25.75 8.03
N ASP A 385 -33.86 25.29 7.67
CA ASP A 385 -34.17 23.91 7.28
C ASP A 385 -33.80 22.85 8.35
N GLY A 386 -33.66 23.25 9.62
CA GLY A 386 -33.22 22.38 10.70
C GLY A 386 -31.86 21.73 10.43
N GLN A 387 -30.95 22.43 9.75
CA GLN A 387 -29.63 21.90 9.40
C GLN A 387 -28.61 22.11 10.52
N TRP A 388 -28.03 21.00 10.96
CA TRP A 388 -27.02 20.95 12.00
C TRP A 388 -25.82 20.14 11.53
N ARG A 389 -24.65 20.36 12.13
CA ARG A 389 -23.48 19.50 11.95
C ARG A 389 -22.65 19.47 13.23
N VAL A 390 -21.89 18.40 13.39
CA VAL A 390 -20.95 18.24 14.50
C VAL A 390 -19.59 18.05 13.89
N THR A 391 -18.68 19.01 14.04
CA THR A 391 -17.28 18.82 13.63
C THR A 391 -16.47 18.39 14.83
N VAL A 392 -15.44 17.58 14.59
CA VAL A 392 -14.63 16.98 15.66
C VAL A 392 -13.26 17.61 15.63
N HIS A 393 -12.78 18.07 16.78
CA HIS A 393 -11.46 18.65 16.94
C HIS A 393 -10.72 17.88 18.02
N PHE A 394 -9.63 17.22 17.65
CA PHE A 394 -8.72 16.63 18.61
C PHE A 394 -7.78 17.71 19.16
N GLN A 395 -7.81 17.91 20.48
CA GLN A 395 -7.02 18.97 21.11
C GLN A 395 -5.54 18.60 21.12
N GLU A 396 -4.69 19.50 20.62
CA GLU A 396 -3.24 19.31 20.65
C GLU A 396 -2.72 19.12 22.09
N SER A 397 -1.86 18.13 22.28
CA SER A 397 -1.19 17.82 23.55
C SER A 397 0.33 17.75 23.37
N SER A 398 1.10 17.55 24.44
CA SER A 398 2.57 17.51 24.34
C SER A 398 3.09 16.38 23.44
N PHE A 399 2.35 15.28 23.30
CA PHE A 399 2.79 14.11 22.53
C PHE A 399 2.01 13.90 21.24
N TYR A 400 0.85 14.54 21.08
CA TYR A 400 0.00 14.38 19.91
C TYR A 400 -0.24 15.71 19.21
N GLN A 401 -0.19 15.70 17.89
CA GLN A 401 -0.56 16.86 17.08
C GLN A 401 -2.09 16.98 17.00
N GLY A 402 -2.61 18.20 17.09
CA GLY A 402 -4.03 18.49 16.91
C GLY A 402 -4.49 18.21 15.49
N GLU A 403 -5.71 17.69 15.34
CA GLU A 403 -6.33 17.35 14.05
C GLU A 403 -7.80 17.77 14.06
N ASP A 404 -8.32 18.23 12.91
CA ASP A 404 -9.71 18.65 12.74
C ASP A 404 -10.42 17.79 11.69
N LEU A 405 -11.55 17.18 12.05
CA LEU A 405 -12.45 16.50 11.12
C LEU A 405 -13.65 17.40 10.80
N GLU A 406 -13.58 18.09 9.65
CA GLU A 406 -14.66 18.97 9.18
C GLU A 406 -15.70 18.26 8.29
N ASN A 407 -15.32 17.15 7.65
CA ASN A 407 -16.18 16.44 6.69
C ASN A 407 -17.06 15.40 7.40
N THR A 408 -17.95 15.89 8.25
CA THR A 408 -18.88 15.07 9.05
C THR A 408 -20.27 15.04 8.45
N PRO A 409 -21.08 13.99 8.72
CA PRO A 409 -22.47 13.93 8.27
C PRO A 409 -23.30 15.15 8.70
N LEU A 410 -24.11 15.66 7.77
CA LEU A 410 -25.09 16.70 8.04
C LEU A 410 -26.32 16.09 8.71
N ILE A 411 -26.76 16.74 9.79
CA ILE A 411 -27.99 16.44 10.51
C ILE A 411 -29.08 17.29 9.88
N LYS A 412 -30.17 16.65 9.45
CA LYS A 412 -31.29 17.32 8.77
C LYS A 412 -32.58 16.95 9.47
N MET A 413 -33.56 17.84 9.36
CA MET A 413 -34.90 17.59 9.88
C MET A 413 -35.60 16.50 9.06
N ASP A 414 -36.31 15.61 9.74
CA ASP A 414 -37.22 14.67 9.11
C ASP A 414 -38.36 15.45 8.43
N THR A 415 -38.31 15.51 7.10
CA THR A 415 -39.35 16.12 6.26
C THR A 415 -40.38 15.10 5.78
N THR A 416 -40.27 13.84 6.22
CA THR A 416 -41.32 12.87 6.01
C THR A 416 -42.51 13.29 6.87
N GLN A 417 -43.56 13.75 6.20
CA GLN A 417 -44.86 13.99 6.80
C GLN A 417 -45.24 12.75 7.63
N PRO A 418 -45.81 12.88 8.85
CA PRO A 418 -46.40 11.72 9.50
C PRO A 418 -47.33 11.08 8.47
N GLU A 419 -47.25 9.77 8.28
CA GLU A 419 -48.13 9.04 7.37
C GLU A 419 -49.59 9.31 7.78
N GLY A 420 -50.13 10.41 7.27
CA GLY A 420 -51.53 10.75 7.34
C GLY A 420 -52.20 9.82 6.38
N GLN A 421 -52.63 8.67 6.90
CA GLN A 421 -53.50 7.69 6.23
C GLN A 421 -53.25 7.63 4.72
N THR A 422 -52.13 7.05 4.33
CA THR A 422 -51.91 6.72 2.93
C THR A 422 -52.99 5.71 2.53
N SER A 423 -53.97 6.22 1.78
CA SER A 423 -55.04 5.46 1.15
C SER A 423 -54.48 4.15 0.58
N PHE A 424 -55.17 3.03 0.88
CA PHE A 424 -54.94 1.61 0.55
C PHE A 424 -54.41 1.27 -0.87
N LEU A 425 -54.27 2.25 -1.76
CA LEU A 425 -53.78 2.13 -3.13
C LEU A 425 -52.34 2.62 -3.27
N THR A 426 -51.40 1.99 -2.58
CA THR A 426 -49.96 2.26 -2.75
C THR A 426 -49.43 1.56 -4.01
N ALA A 427 -48.47 2.19 -4.71
CA ALA A 427 -47.89 1.77 -5.99
C ALA A 427 -47.34 0.32 -6.02
N GLN A 428 -47.06 -0.30 -4.87
CA GLN A 428 -46.66 -1.70 -4.79
C GLN A 428 -47.82 -2.66 -5.11
N VAL A 429 -49.05 -2.35 -4.70
CA VAL A 429 -50.22 -3.21 -4.96
C VAL A 429 -50.59 -3.19 -6.44
N THR A 430 -50.46 -2.05 -7.13
CA THR A 430 -50.76 -1.93 -8.56
C THR A 430 -49.76 -2.69 -9.44
N VAL A 431 -48.47 -2.70 -9.09
CA VAL A 431 -47.45 -3.47 -9.82
C VAL A 431 -47.69 -4.98 -9.68
N VAL A 432 -47.99 -5.46 -8.47
CA VAL A 432 -48.30 -6.89 -8.24
C VAL A 432 -49.58 -7.30 -8.97
N LEU A 433 -50.61 -6.45 -9.01
CA LEU A 433 -51.85 -6.73 -9.75
C LEU A 433 -51.63 -6.79 -11.26
N MET A 434 -50.77 -5.92 -11.82
CA MET A 434 -50.43 -5.92 -13.25
C MET A 434 -49.60 -7.16 -13.63
N ILE A 435 -48.67 -7.60 -12.78
CA ILE A 435 -47.91 -8.83 -12.98
C ILE A 435 -48.83 -10.06 -12.86
N ALA A 436 -49.73 -10.09 -11.88
CA ALA A 436 -50.70 -11.19 -11.75
C ALA A 436 -51.64 -11.28 -12.97
N LEU A 437 -52.06 -10.13 -13.51
CA LEU A 437 -52.92 -10.08 -14.69
C LEU A 437 -52.20 -10.53 -15.97
N SER A 438 -50.90 -10.22 -16.11
CA SER A 438 -50.10 -10.69 -17.25
C SER A 438 -49.84 -12.19 -17.19
N PHE A 439 -49.57 -12.76 -16.01
CA PHE A 439 -49.50 -14.21 -15.81
C PHE A 439 -50.83 -14.90 -16.10
N ALA A 440 -51.95 -14.34 -15.66
CA ALA A 440 -53.28 -14.90 -15.94
C ALA A 440 -53.58 -14.91 -17.44
N LEU A 441 -53.20 -13.86 -18.19
CA LEU A 441 -53.36 -13.81 -19.64
C LEU A 441 -52.46 -14.83 -20.35
N LEU A 442 -51.21 -15.02 -19.91
CA LEU A 442 -50.31 -16.02 -20.46
C LEU A 442 -50.81 -17.45 -20.23
N ILE A 443 -51.24 -17.76 -19.01
CA ILE A 443 -51.81 -19.07 -18.66
C ILE A 443 -53.11 -19.30 -19.46
N GLY A 444 -53.96 -18.28 -19.57
CA GLY A 444 -55.18 -18.34 -20.38
C GLY A 444 -54.90 -18.59 -21.86
N ALA A 445 -53.88 -17.95 -22.44
CA ALA A 445 -53.46 -18.16 -23.83
C ALA A 445 -52.89 -19.58 -24.05
N ILE A 446 -52.08 -20.09 -23.13
CA ILE A 446 -51.55 -21.45 -23.17
C ILE A 446 -52.67 -22.49 -23.03
N MET A 447 -53.60 -22.30 -22.08
CA MET A 447 -54.77 -23.17 -21.93
C MET A 447 -55.64 -23.17 -23.19
N TYR A 448 -55.84 -22.03 -23.83
CA TYR A 448 -56.61 -21.95 -25.07
C TYR A 448 -55.92 -22.69 -26.22
N ARG A 449 -54.60 -22.57 -26.35
CA ARG A 449 -53.81 -23.32 -27.34
C ARG A 449 -53.91 -24.83 -27.11
N ASN A 450 -53.73 -25.26 -25.87
CA ASN A 450 -53.79 -26.67 -25.48
C ASN A 450 -55.21 -27.25 -25.59
N TYR A 451 -56.26 -26.46 -25.34
CA TYR A 451 -57.66 -26.86 -25.52
C TYR A 451 -58.01 -27.04 -27.02
N ALA A 452 -57.50 -26.17 -27.89
CA ALA A 452 -57.70 -26.29 -29.34
C ALA A 452 -57.01 -27.52 -29.95
N GLU A 453 -55.88 -27.96 -29.38
CA GLU A 453 -55.17 -29.18 -29.79
C GLU A 453 -55.84 -30.47 -29.27
N ARG A 454 -56.39 -30.48 -28.05
CA ARG A 454 -57.10 -31.64 -27.47
C ARG A 454 -58.31 -32.11 -28.28
N ARG A 455 -59.13 -31.19 -28.80
CA ARG A 455 -60.26 -31.51 -29.71
C ARG A 455 -59.82 -32.16 -31.03
N ARG A 456 -58.53 -32.06 -31.39
CA ARG A 456 -58.06 -32.64 -32.66
C ARG A 456 -57.93 -34.15 -32.57
N ILE A 457 -57.40 -34.65 -31.46
CA ILE A 457 -57.06 -36.06 -31.22
C ILE A 457 -58.30 -36.84 -30.76
N GLU A 458 -59.19 -36.22 -29.99
CA GLU A 458 -60.39 -36.89 -29.44
C GLU A 458 -61.38 -37.36 -30.53
N ILE A 459 -61.51 -36.60 -31.63
CA ILE A 459 -62.37 -37.00 -32.76
C ILE A 459 -61.72 -38.11 -33.62
N ILE A 460 -60.38 -38.15 -33.73
CA ILE A 460 -59.64 -39.23 -34.43
C ILE A 460 -59.76 -40.53 -33.63
N ARG A 461 -59.59 -40.45 -32.30
CA ARG A 461 -59.82 -41.57 -31.38
C ARG A 461 -61.24 -42.12 -31.52
N GLY A 462 -62.25 -41.27 -31.65
CA GLY A 462 -63.63 -41.69 -31.89
C GLY A 462 -63.79 -42.55 -33.16
N ILE A 463 -63.29 -42.08 -34.31
CA ILE A 463 -63.38 -42.80 -35.60
C ILE A 463 -62.66 -44.16 -35.55
N LEU A 464 -61.47 -44.21 -34.93
CA LEU A 464 -60.69 -45.45 -34.80
C LEU A 464 -61.31 -46.43 -33.79
N THR A 465 -61.92 -45.93 -32.72
CA THR A 465 -62.59 -46.77 -31.71
C THR A 465 -63.88 -47.38 -32.26
N ASP A 466 -64.66 -46.61 -33.05
CA ASP A 466 -65.85 -47.11 -33.73
C ASP A 466 -65.48 -48.17 -34.79
N SER A 467 -64.36 -47.96 -35.48
CA SER A 467 -63.80 -48.92 -36.44
C SER A 467 -63.28 -50.19 -35.75
N LEU A 468 -62.63 -50.07 -34.59
CA LEU A 468 -62.21 -51.20 -33.77
C LEU A 468 -63.41 -52.01 -33.27
N MET A 469 -64.47 -51.34 -32.79
CA MET A 469 -65.68 -52.00 -32.31
C MET A 469 -66.44 -52.70 -33.44
N SER A 470 -66.50 -52.12 -34.63
CA SER A 470 -67.09 -52.77 -35.81
C SER A 470 -66.25 -53.94 -36.32
N LEU A 471 -64.92 -53.86 -36.25
CA LEU A 471 -64.01 -54.98 -36.56
C LEU A 471 -64.16 -56.17 -35.60
N LYS A 472 -64.52 -55.91 -34.32
CA LYS A 472 -64.82 -56.96 -33.34
C LYS A 472 -66.20 -57.59 -33.51
N ALA A 473 -67.14 -56.89 -34.14
CA ALA A 473 -68.54 -57.29 -34.23
C ALA A 473 -68.96 -57.84 -35.61
N SER A 474 -68.31 -57.41 -36.70
CA SER A 474 -68.65 -57.78 -38.08
C SER A 474 -67.90 -59.03 -38.55
N ASN A 475 -68.48 -59.76 -39.50
CA ASN A 475 -67.84 -60.90 -40.19
C ASN A 475 -67.28 -60.52 -41.57
N ASP A 476 -67.46 -59.25 -42.00
CA ASP A 476 -66.89 -58.68 -43.23
C ASP A 476 -65.81 -57.64 -42.87
N PHE A 477 -64.57 -58.13 -42.76
CA PHE A 477 -63.43 -57.35 -42.28
C PHE A 477 -62.93 -56.34 -43.31
N ILE A 478 -62.97 -56.69 -44.60
CA ILE A 478 -62.44 -55.86 -45.69
C ILE A 478 -63.27 -54.58 -45.82
N GLN A 479 -64.60 -54.68 -45.80
CA GLN A 479 -65.46 -53.49 -45.87
C GLN A 479 -65.29 -52.57 -44.66
N THR A 480 -65.09 -53.15 -43.47
CA THR A 480 -64.94 -52.39 -42.23
C THR A 480 -63.64 -51.58 -42.24
N ILE A 481 -62.54 -52.20 -42.67
CA ILE A 481 -61.24 -51.54 -42.87
C ILE A 481 -61.38 -50.41 -43.91
N PHE A 482 -62.01 -50.68 -45.06
CA PHE A 482 -62.17 -49.67 -46.10
C PHE A 482 -63.06 -48.48 -45.69
N ASN A 483 -64.06 -48.71 -44.85
CA ASN A 483 -64.90 -47.64 -44.28
C ASN A 483 -64.12 -46.78 -43.28
N CYS A 484 -63.32 -47.39 -42.40
CA CYS A 484 -62.41 -46.67 -41.49
C CYS A 484 -61.48 -45.73 -42.29
N TYR A 485 -60.88 -46.23 -43.37
CA TYR A 485 -60.04 -45.43 -44.28
C TYR A 485 -60.80 -44.23 -44.86
N LYS A 486 -62.01 -44.44 -45.40
CA LYS A 486 -62.82 -43.36 -45.99
C LYS A 486 -63.20 -42.28 -44.98
N ASP A 487 -63.52 -42.66 -43.75
CA ASP A 487 -63.90 -41.71 -42.71
C ASP A 487 -62.69 -40.91 -42.21
N LEU A 488 -61.51 -41.53 -42.11
CA LEU A 488 -60.25 -40.82 -41.86
C LEU A 488 -59.94 -39.81 -42.97
N VAL A 489 -60.03 -40.21 -44.25
CA VAL A 489 -59.80 -39.30 -45.38
C VAL A 489 -60.80 -38.14 -45.40
N ARG A 490 -62.08 -38.42 -45.14
CA ARG A 490 -63.14 -37.39 -45.06
C ARG A 490 -62.87 -36.40 -43.92
N PHE A 491 -62.41 -36.89 -42.78
CA PHE A 491 -62.05 -36.08 -41.63
C PHE A 491 -60.88 -35.15 -41.91
N PHE A 492 -59.80 -35.65 -42.50
CA PHE A 492 -58.63 -34.84 -42.85
C PHE A 492 -58.94 -33.79 -43.93
N ARG A 493 -59.83 -34.10 -44.88
CA ARG A 493 -60.30 -33.13 -45.89
C ARG A 493 -61.06 -31.96 -45.28
N LYS A 494 -61.92 -32.22 -44.28
CA LYS A 494 -62.75 -31.18 -43.63
C LYS A 494 -61.93 -30.15 -42.85
N ARG A 495 -60.71 -30.50 -42.43
CA ARG A 495 -59.84 -29.65 -41.59
C ARG A 495 -58.74 -28.92 -42.36
N GLY A 496 -58.73 -28.99 -43.69
CA GLY A 496 -57.82 -28.20 -44.52
C GLY A 496 -56.37 -28.70 -44.57
N ALA A 497 -56.06 -29.85 -43.98
CA ALA A 497 -54.75 -30.50 -44.06
C ALA A 497 -54.45 -31.09 -45.45
N MET A 498 -55.45 -31.19 -46.34
CA MET A 498 -55.31 -31.79 -47.68
C MET A 498 -56.09 -30.98 -48.73
N LYS A 499 -55.46 -30.70 -49.89
CA LYS A 499 -56.02 -29.85 -50.97
C LYS A 499 -56.46 -30.60 -52.26
N LYS A 500 -56.09 -31.87 -52.46
CA LYS A 500 -56.49 -32.68 -53.63
C LYS A 500 -56.90 -34.11 -53.22
N VAL A 501 -57.68 -34.77 -54.09
CA VAL A 501 -58.05 -36.19 -53.97
C VAL A 501 -56.82 -37.01 -54.37
N TYR A 502 -56.28 -37.84 -53.46
CA TYR A 502 -55.13 -38.67 -53.78
C TYR A 502 -55.50 -39.86 -54.66
N GLU A 503 -54.56 -40.25 -55.52
CA GLU A 503 -54.59 -41.48 -56.33
C GLU A 503 -53.71 -42.60 -55.71
N THR A 504 -52.77 -42.30 -54.79
CA THR A 504 -51.78 -43.27 -54.24
C THR A 504 -51.77 -43.37 -52.70
N THR A 505 -51.31 -44.51 -52.14
CA THR A 505 -51.27 -44.81 -50.69
C THR A 505 -50.20 -44.02 -49.93
N ARG A 506 -49.08 -43.72 -50.59
CA ARG A 506 -47.93 -43.00 -50.02
C ARG A 506 -48.21 -41.54 -49.66
N GLU A 507 -49.05 -40.86 -50.42
CA GLU A 507 -49.42 -39.48 -50.10
C GLU A 507 -50.38 -39.37 -48.89
N PHE A 508 -51.14 -40.43 -48.64
CA PHE A 508 -51.97 -40.55 -47.44
C PHE A 508 -51.11 -40.88 -46.21
N GLU A 509 -50.05 -41.70 -46.39
CA GLU A 509 -49.03 -41.99 -45.38
C GLU A 509 -48.30 -40.72 -44.92
N ASP A 510 -47.80 -39.90 -45.84
CA ASP A 510 -47.14 -38.63 -45.52
C ASP A 510 -48.08 -37.65 -44.77
N ALA A 511 -49.35 -37.58 -45.17
CA ALA A 511 -50.34 -36.73 -44.52
C ALA A 511 -50.70 -37.22 -43.10
N LEU A 512 -50.75 -38.53 -42.89
CA LEU A 512 -51.00 -39.12 -41.58
C LEU A 512 -49.78 -38.95 -40.66
N ASN A 513 -48.57 -39.20 -41.18
CA ASN A 513 -47.32 -38.99 -40.45
C ASN A 513 -47.09 -37.51 -40.10
N SER A 514 -47.48 -36.55 -40.94
CA SER A 514 -47.42 -35.13 -40.59
C SER A 514 -48.42 -34.70 -39.50
N MET A 515 -49.51 -35.45 -39.31
CA MET A 515 -50.61 -35.06 -38.40
C MET A 515 -50.63 -35.90 -37.10
N LEU A 516 -50.10 -37.12 -37.14
CA LEU A 516 -49.94 -38.04 -36.01
C LEU A 516 -48.48 -38.26 -35.62
N GLY A 517 -47.52 -37.76 -36.39
CA GLY A 517 -46.08 -37.82 -36.09
C GLY A 517 -45.76 -37.01 -34.86
N GLY A 518 -45.54 -37.72 -33.76
CA GLY A 518 -45.39 -37.17 -32.40
C GLY A 518 -46.39 -37.75 -31.40
N ILE A 519 -47.42 -38.47 -31.84
CA ILE A 519 -48.44 -39.10 -30.99
C ILE A 519 -48.45 -40.63 -31.12
N ALA A 520 -48.40 -41.15 -32.34
CA ALA A 520 -48.35 -42.59 -32.60
C ALA A 520 -46.93 -43.03 -32.99
N PRO A 521 -46.45 -44.20 -32.54
CA PRO A 521 -45.15 -44.69 -32.93
C PRO A 521 -45.13 -45.01 -34.43
N PRO A 522 -44.03 -44.71 -35.15
CA PRO A 522 -43.94 -44.89 -36.60
C PRO A 522 -44.19 -46.34 -37.02
N GLU A 523 -43.69 -47.30 -36.24
CA GLU A 523 -43.87 -48.74 -36.49
C GLU A 523 -45.35 -49.18 -36.54
N ALA A 524 -46.21 -48.59 -35.69
CA ALA A 524 -47.64 -48.92 -35.68
C ALA A 524 -48.40 -48.29 -36.85
N LEU A 525 -47.95 -47.13 -37.33
CA LEU A 525 -48.52 -46.49 -38.51
C LEU A 525 -48.14 -47.27 -39.78
N ASP A 526 -46.89 -47.73 -39.88
CA ASP A 526 -46.43 -48.55 -41.01
C ASP A 526 -47.20 -49.88 -41.09
N GLU A 527 -47.45 -50.54 -39.96
CA GLU A 527 -48.26 -51.77 -39.91
C GLU A 527 -49.73 -51.51 -40.29
N PHE A 528 -50.29 -50.36 -39.89
CA PHE A 528 -51.63 -49.94 -40.27
C PHE A 528 -51.76 -49.70 -41.79
N PHE A 529 -50.73 -49.14 -42.42
CA PHE A 529 -50.69 -48.98 -43.87
C PHE A 529 -50.54 -50.32 -44.61
N ALA A 530 -49.70 -51.23 -44.10
CA ALA A 530 -49.57 -52.57 -44.66
C ALA A 530 -50.92 -53.32 -44.71
N ILE A 531 -51.73 -53.22 -43.64
CA ILE A 531 -53.07 -53.82 -43.59
C ILE A 531 -54.01 -53.21 -44.65
N PHE A 532 -53.94 -51.89 -44.90
CA PHE A 532 -54.75 -51.25 -45.94
C PHE A 532 -54.32 -51.59 -47.36
N GLU A 533 -53.01 -51.65 -47.61
CA GLU A 533 -52.49 -52.05 -48.91
C GLU A 533 -52.85 -53.51 -49.21
N GLU A 534 -52.73 -54.38 -48.22
CA GLU A 534 -53.14 -55.78 -48.31
C GLU A 534 -54.65 -55.89 -48.55
N ALA A 535 -55.49 -55.14 -47.82
CA ALA A 535 -56.94 -55.13 -48.04
C ALA A 535 -57.39 -54.52 -49.38
N ARG A 536 -56.56 -53.67 -50.02
CA ARG A 536 -56.90 -52.97 -51.27
C ARG A 536 -56.37 -53.67 -52.53
N TYR A 537 -55.21 -54.32 -52.45
CA TYR A 537 -54.49 -54.84 -53.61
C TYR A 537 -54.21 -56.34 -53.57
N SER A 538 -54.44 -57.01 -52.44
CA SER A 538 -54.27 -58.46 -52.33
C SER A 538 -55.46 -59.23 -52.90
N ASN A 539 -55.16 -60.31 -53.62
CA ASN A 539 -56.15 -61.29 -54.10
C ASN A 539 -56.25 -62.54 -53.20
N HIS A 540 -55.69 -62.52 -51.99
CA HIS A 540 -55.80 -63.64 -51.03
C HIS A 540 -57.03 -63.51 -50.13
N GLU A 541 -57.51 -64.65 -49.61
CA GLU A 541 -58.66 -64.70 -48.72
C GLU A 541 -58.23 -64.32 -47.29
N ILE A 542 -58.64 -63.12 -46.85
CA ILE A 542 -58.26 -62.56 -45.55
C ILE A 542 -58.98 -63.32 -44.42
N GLY A 543 -58.21 -64.09 -43.64
CA GLY A 543 -58.70 -64.91 -42.52
C GLY A 543 -58.62 -64.26 -41.13
N ALA A 544 -58.96 -65.03 -40.09
CA ALA A 544 -59.03 -64.58 -38.69
C ALA A 544 -57.69 -64.01 -38.15
N GLU A 545 -56.56 -64.51 -38.64
CA GLU A 545 -55.22 -64.03 -38.23
C GLU A 545 -54.98 -62.57 -38.65
N GLN A 546 -55.38 -62.19 -39.87
CA GLN A 546 -55.23 -60.82 -40.38
C GLN A 546 -56.18 -59.84 -39.68
N ARG A 547 -57.36 -60.31 -39.29
CA ARG A 547 -58.27 -59.56 -38.43
C ARG A 547 -57.66 -59.28 -37.06
N ASP A 548 -57.10 -60.31 -36.41
CA ASP A 548 -56.54 -60.17 -35.07
C ASP A 548 -55.30 -59.27 -35.09
N ARG A 549 -54.51 -59.31 -36.18
CA ARG A 549 -53.44 -58.34 -36.47
C ARG A 549 -53.97 -56.91 -36.59
N ALA A 550 -55.01 -56.69 -37.39
CA ALA A 550 -55.63 -55.37 -37.53
C ALA A 550 -56.24 -54.82 -36.22
N ILE A 551 -56.83 -55.70 -35.40
CA ILE A 551 -57.33 -55.35 -34.07
C ILE A 551 -56.18 -54.92 -33.16
N SER A 552 -55.07 -55.66 -33.15
CA SER A 552 -53.88 -55.35 -32.36
C SER A 552 -53.26 -54.00 -32.74
N THR A 553 -53.05 -53.75 -34.04
CA THR A 553 -52.48 -52.49 -34.54
C THR A 553 -53.37 -51.28 -34.22
N LEU A 554 -54.69 -51.40 -34.42
CA LEU A 554 -55.64 -50.33 -34.06
C LEU A 554 -55.69 -50.08 -32.54
N GLN A 555 -55.64 -51.13 -31.72
CA GLN A 555 -55.59 -51.00 -30.26
C GLN A 555 -54.32 -50.29 -29.80
N SER A 556 -53.17 -50.64 -30.39
CA SER A 556 -51.89 -49.99 -30.10
C SER A 556 -51.96 -48.48 -30.39
N ILE A 557 -52.43 -48.11 -31.59
CA ILE A 557 -52.59 -46.71 -32.01
C ILE A 557 -53.55 -45.94 -31.07
N ILE A 558 -54.68 -46.54 -30.68
CA ILE A 558 -55.66 -45.93 -29.77
C ILE A 558 -55.07 -45.73 -28.36
N ASN A 559 -54.31 -46.70 -27.86
CA ASN A 559 -53.66 -46.62 -26.55
C ASN A 559 -52.61 -45.51 -26.51
N HIS A 560 -51.79 -45.39 -27.56
CA HIS A 560 -50.82 -44.31 -27.69
C HIS A 560 -51.47 -42.92 -27.78
N MET A 561 -52.56 -42.78 -28.54
CA MET A 561 -53.34 -41.53 -28.56
C MET A 561 -53.97 -41.19 -27.20
N THR A 562 -54.37 -42.20 -26.43
CA THR A 562 -54.93 -42.01 -25.09
C THR A 562 -53.85 -41.56 -24.10
N ALA A 563 -52.65 -42.14 -24.19
CA ALA A 563 -51.50 -41.74 -23.37
C ALA A 563 -51.01 -40.33 -23.69
N SER A 564 -50.92 -39.95 -24.98
CA SER A 564 -50.49 -38.61 -25.40
C SER A 564 -51.50 -37.51 -25.05
N LEU A 565 -52.77 -37.86 -24.90
CA LEU A 565 -53.84 -36.94 -24.47
C LEU A 565 -53.78 -36.61 -22.97
N GLY A 566 -52.90 -37.29 -22.22
CA GLY A 566 -52.59 -36.96 -20.82
C GLY A 566 -53.61 -37.50 -19.81
N ASP A 567 -54.21 -38.67 -20.07
CA ASP A 567 -54.93 -39.44 -19.04
C ASP A 567 -53.99 -40.35 -18.20
N SER A 568 -52.66 -40.23 -18.37
CA SER A 568 -51.70 -40.74 -17.40
C SER A 568 -51.59 -39.76 -16.23
N VAL A 569 -52.04 -40.24 -15.08
CA VAL A 569 -51.78 -39.75 -13.72
C VAL A 569 -50.47 -38.95 -13.65
N LEU A 570 -50.55 -37.72 -13.12
CA LEU A 570 -49.41 -36.86 -12.79
C LEU A 570 -48.34 -37.62 -12.00
N VAL A 571 -47.37 -38.19 -12.70
CA VAL A 571 -46.09 -38.60 -12.12
C VAL A 571 -45.12 -37.48 -12.45
N ARG A 572 -44.73 -36.71 -11.43
CA ARG A 572 -43.66 -35.71 -11.53
C ARG A 572 -42.39 -36.44 -11.96
N THR A 573 -41.98 -36.24 -13.22
CA THR A 573 -40.62 -36.52 -13.67
C THR A 573 -39.75 -35.30 -13.33
N LEU A 574 -38.56 -35.56 -12.79
CA LEU A 574 -37.58 -34.59 -12.29
C LEU A 574 -36.86 -33.79 -13.38
N ASP A 575 -37.31 -33.87 -14.63
CA ASP A 575 -36.60 -33.27 -15.79
C ASP A 575 -37.09 -31.86 -16.16
N ASN A 576 -37.75 -31.15 -15.22
CA ASN A 576 -38.20 -29.78 -15.45
C ASN A 576 -37.92 -28.86 -14.25
N GLU A 577 -36.77 -29.05 -13.59
CA GLU A 577 -36.19 -28.02 -12.74
C GLU A 577 -35.23 -27.14 -13.57
N SER A 578 -35.55 -25.85 -13.59
CA SER A 578 -34.72 -24.79 -14.15
C SER A 578 -33.39 -24.73 -13.38
N SER A 579 -32.27 -24.87 -14.08
CA SER A 579 -30.89 -24.80 -13.57
C SER A 579 -30.46 -23.39 -13.14
N MET A 580 -31.30 -22.69 -12.37
CA MET A 580 -31.08 -21.29 -11.99
C MET A 580 -31.11 -21.07 -10.47
N TYR A 581 -30.86 -22.12 -9.68
CA TYR A 581 -30.59 -22.06 -8.23
C TYR A 581 -29.67 -23.20 -7.74
N ASP A 582 -28.65 -23.61 -8.52
CA ASP A 582 -27.77 -24.73 -8.16
C ASP A 582 -26.41 -24.31 -7.57
N SER A 583 -26.33 -23.14 -6.95
CA SER A 583 -25.13 -22.76 -6.20
C SER A 583 -25.47 -22.01 -4.92
N VAL A 584 -26.11 -22.72 -3.99
CA VAL A 584 -26.03 -22.36 -2.58
C VAL A 584 -25.14 -23.39 -1.90
N THR A 585 -23.83 -23.14 -1.91
CA THR A 585 -22.87 -23.92 -1.13
C THR A 585 -23.28 -23.82 0.34
N ARG A 586 -23.64 -24.95 0.95
CA ARG A 586 -23.92 -24.99 2.40
C ARG A 586 -22.61 -24.78 3.15
N ALA A 587 -22.64 -23.97 4.20
CA ALA A 587 -21.49 -23.79 5.09
C ALA A 587 -21.07 -25.16 5.66
N GLY A 588 -19.81 -25.56 5.46
CA GLY A 588 -19.23 -26.82 5.92
C GLY A 588 -18.87 -27.82 4.81
N GLU A 589 -19.04 -27.47 3.54
CA GLU A 589 -18.73 -28.32 2.39
C GLU A 589 -17.45 -27.83 1.66
N PHE A 590 -16.47 -28.71 1.45
CA PHE A 590 -15.24 -28.40 0.70
C PHE A 590 -14.90 -29.49 -0.30
N ILE A 591 -14.30 -29.07 -1.42
CA ILE A 591 -13.92 -29.95 -2.54
C ILE A 591 -12.43 -30.28 -2.39
N ASP A 592 -12.08 -31.57 -2.35
CA ASP A 592 -10.68 -32.00 -2.30
C ASP A 592 -10.00 -31.91 -3.68
N SER A 593 -8.69 -32.16 -3.71
CA SER A 593 -7.88 -32.07 -4.93
C SER A 593 -8.27 -33.06 -6.04
N ASP A 594 -9.07 -34.08 -5.72
CA ASP A 594 -9.58 -35.06 -6.66
C ASP A 594 -11.02 -34.72 -7.15
N GLY A 595 -11.54 -33.54 -6.76
CA GLY A 595 -12.84 -33.03 -7.19
C GLY A 595 -14.03 -33.63 -6.44
N GLN A 596 -13.79 -34.31 -5.33
CA GLN A 596 -14.84 -34.92 -4.50
C GLN A 596 -15.28 -33.94 -3.41
N VAL A 597 -16.59 -33.84 -3.20
CA VAL A 597 -17.19 -32.92 -2.24
C VAL A 597 -17.28 -33.60 -0.86
N ARG A 598 -16.70 -33.00 0.19
CA ARG A 598 -16.68 -33.54 1.56
C ARG A 598 -17.30 -32.56 2.55
N LEU A 599 -18.08 -33.07 3.50
CA LEU A 599 -18.72 -32.30 4.56
C LEU A 599 -17.87 -32.38 5.85
N ALA A 600 -17.56 -31.25 6.47
CA ALA A 600 -16.91 -31.24 7.78
C ALA A 600 -17.81 -31.88 8.85
N GLY A 601 -17.35 -32.99 9.44
CA GLY A 601 -17.89 -33.52 10.69
C GLY A 601 -18.71 -34.82 10.59
N VAL A 602 -18.71 -35.54 9.47
CA VAL A 602 -19.33 -36.87 9.38
C VAL A 602 -18.25 -37.95 9.53
N ASP A 603 -18.28 -38.66 10.66
CA ASP A 603 -17.47 -39.86 10.91
C ASP A 603 -18.17 -41.05 10.22
N GLU A 604 -17.43 -41.83 9.43
CA GLU A 604 -17.97 -42.83 8.48
C GLU A 604 -18.53 -44.12 9.14
N ASN A 605 -18.80 -44.12 10.45
CA ASN A 605 -19.17 -45.33 11.21
C ASN A 605 -20.33 -45.12 12.20
N ASP A 606 -21.48 -44.62 11.77
CA ASP A 606 -22.71 -44.69 12.59
C ASP A 606 -23.95 -45.04 11.75
N PRO A 607 -24.62 -46.20 11.95
CA PRO A 607 -25.71 -46.67 11.12
C PRO A 607 -27.11 -46.25 11.62
N ASP A 608 -27.25 -45.16 12.39
CA ASP A 608 -28.57 -44.77 12.87
C ASP A 608 -28.73 -43.25 13.11
N SER A 609 -29.12 -42.51 12.07
CA SER A 609 -29.71 -41.18 12.25
C SER A 609 -30.90 -40.97 11.32
N GLY A 610 -32.00 -41.67 11.64
CA GLY A 610 -33.31 -41.38 11.08
C GLY A 610 -33.83 -40.03 11.57
N PHE A 611 -33.86 -39.04 10.67
CA PHE A 611 -34.55 -37.78 10.89
C PHE A 611 -36.07 -38.03 10.78
N ARG A 612 -36.81 -37.86 11.88
CA ARG A 612 -38.28 -37.82 11.88
C ARG A 612 -38.75 -36.37 11.69
N ILE A 613 -39.73 -36.17 10.82
CA ILE A 613 -40.47 -34.91 10.64
C ILE A 613 -41.39 -34.69 11.86
#